data_AF-X1E894-F1
#
_entry.id   AF-X1E894-F1
#
_cell.length_a   1.000
_cell.length_b   1.000
_cell.length_c   1.000
_cell.angle_alpha   90.00
_cell.angle_beta   90.00
_cell.angle_gamma   90.00
#
_symmetry.space_group_name_H-M   'P 1'
#
loop_
_entity.id
_entity.type
_entity.pdbx_description
1 polymer ?
#
loop_
_entity_poly.entity_id
_entity_poly.type
_entity_poly.pdbx_seq_one_letter_code
_entity_poly.pdbx_strand_id
1 'polypeptide(L)'
;MEEEKNSKDEIFFEEIIKKTKTGITFPKILREELFEDDKDVFFRLVVPKEKNKIILEIVSEEQAKEISEKIKVKKPKTSASTQKEKIISPKKSAGLSPNWGEYFVYDFESKEKIKPILESAFYKFTETPMNLEDAMGRVKYALVSFLSSIKTENSKLYFSIVKFLIDIIEKFDQPNILDWIFDKIIPNIESKFLYELALLELVVASMHAKKWEKSEIYIFYLLKNIDEYPKSEMYNIMNSFKQLVKKVKHVERSHKIDVLLKEKLLEYGDGIEDIDYKLQIIELLEDLNYIEMAYEMAKKIQMSLPPESMKIEEVRKLVRRLHTAPITEQKDLI
;
A
#
# COMPACT_ATOMS: atom_id res chain seq x y z
N MET A 1 68.98 -10.64 -25.81
CA MET A 1 68.12 -11.81 -25.59
C MET A 1 67.15 -11.41 -24.50
N GLU A 2 65.92 -11.10 -24.88
CA GLU A 2 64.81 -10.88 -23.96
C GLU A 2 63.73 -11.88 -24.37
N GLU A 3 63.05 -12.48 -23.39
CA GLU A 3 62.16 -13.61 -23.62
C GLU A 3 60.78 -13.15 -24.12
N GLU A 4 60.22 -13.88 -25.09
CA GLU A 4 58.84 -13.66 -25.52
C GLU A 4 57.86 -14.05 -24.41
N LYS A 5 57.23 -13.05 -23.77
CA LYS A 5 55.98 -13.26 -23.02
C LYS A 5 54.80 -12.65 -23.78
N ASN A 6 54.42 -13.36 -24.84
CA ASN A 6 53.13 -13.21 -25.51
C ASN A 6 51.98 -13.66 -24.58
N SER A 7 51.69 -12.90 -23.52
CA SER A 7 50.37 -12.96 -22.89
C SER A 7 49.37 -12.25 -23.81
N LYS A 8 48.89 -12.97 -24.83
CA LYS A 8 47.65 -12.59 -25.50
C LYS A 8 46.53 -12.70 -24.47
N ASP A 9 45.68 -11.68 -24.38
CA ASP A 9 44.43 -11.80 -23.64
C ASP A 9 43.60 -12.90 -24.30
N GLU A 10 43.49 -14.06 -23.64
CA GLU A 10 42.73 -15.19 -24.19
C GLU A 10 41.24 -14.84 -24.20
N ILE A 11 40.62 -14.94 -25.37
CA ILE A 11 39.21 -14.60 -25.56
C ILE A 11 38.38 -15.70 -24.90
N PHE A 12 37.99 -15.46 -23.65
CA PHE A 12 37.23 -16.40 -22.82
C PHE A 12 35.97 -16.94 -23.52
N PHE A 13 35.25 -16.08 -24.27
CA PHE A 13 34.07 -16.47 -25.03
C PHE A 13 33.79 -15.50 -26.19
N GLU A 14 33.47 -16.02 -27.38
CA GLU A 14 33.01 -15.22 -28.53
C GLU A 14 31.89 -15.96 -29.31
N GLU A 15 30.69 -15.37 -29.37
CA GLU A 15 29.54 -15.89 -30.14
C GLU A 15 28.74 -14.75 -30.80
N ILE A 16 28.23 -14.97 -32.01
CA ILE A 16 27.47 -13.98 -32.79
C ILE A 16 25.99 -13.97 -32.37
N ILE A 17 25.68 -13.26 -31.29
CA ILE A 17 24.32 -13.13 -30.75
C ILE A 17 23.48 -12.16 -31.61
N LYS A 18 22.33 -12.63 -32.12
CA LYS A 18 21.34 -11.77 -32.79
C LYS A 18 20.48 -11.02 -31.77
N LYS A 19 20.42 -9.69 -31.86
CA LYS A 19 19.54 -8.83 -31.06
C LYS A 19 18.07 -9.22 -31.25
N THR A 20 17.35 -9.44 -30.16
CA THR A 20 15.90 -9.74 -30.17
C THR A 20 15.08 -8.48 -29.89
N LYS A 21 13.74 -8.57 -30.01
CA LYS A 21 12.85 -7.45 -29.64
C LYS A 21 12.89 -7.10 -28.15
N THR A 22 13.33 -8.03 -27.29
CA THR A 22 13.40 -7.86 -25.83
C THR A 22 14.79 -7.42 -25.34
N GLY A 23 15.84 -7.51 -26.17
CA GLY A 23 17.16 -6.98 -25.84
C GLY A 23 18.31 -7.82 -26.40
N ILE A 24 19.35 -7.99 -25.57
CA ILE A 24 20.43 -8.96 -25.77
C ILE A 24 20.26 -10.01 -24.69
N THR A 25 20.16 -11.28 -25.09
CA THR A 25 20.04 -12.41 -24.17
C THR A 25 21.39 -13.12 -24.14
N PHE A 26 21.95 -13.36 -22.95
CA PHE A 26 23.17 -14.15 -22.82
C PHE A 26 22.93 -15.59 -23.34
N PRO A 27 23.91 -16.20 -24.04
CA PRO A 27 23.85 -17.60 -24.46
C PRO A 27 23.55 -18.54 -23.30
N LYS A 28 23.05 -19.75 -23.60
CA LYS A 28 22.75 -20.74 -22.55
C LYS A 28 24.04 -21.18 -21.85
N ILE A 29 25.06 -21.52 -22.62
CA ILE A 29 26.41 -21.92 -22.15
C ILE A 29 26.99 -20.86 -21.20
N LEU A 30 27.10 -19.60 -21.66
CA LEU A 30 27.61 -18.50 -20.84
C LEU A 30 26.72 -18.15 -19.63
N ARG A 31 25.45 -18.60 -19.57
CA ARG A 31 24.63 -18.46 -18.37
C ARG A 31 24.81 -19.58 -17.38
N GLU A 32 25.23 -20.75 -17.84
CA GLU A 32 25.50 -21.90 -17.00
C GLU A 32 26.90 -21.71 -16.37
N GLU A 33 27.91 -21.40 -17.18
CA GLU A 33 29.29 -21.13 -16.73
C GLU A 33 29.48 -19.89 -15.84
N LEU A 34 28.58 -18.88 -15.89
CA LEU A 34 28.67 -17.67 -15.07
C LEU A 34 27.76 -17.66 -13.83
N PHE A 35 26.78 -18.57 -13.70
CA PHE A 35 25.75 -18.47 -12.67
C PHE A 35 25.32 -19.82 -12.01
N GLU A 36 25.95 -20.96 -12.33
CA GLU A 36 25.67 -22.24 -11.65
C GLU A 36 26.64 -22.57 -10.49
N ASP A 37 27.71 -21.80 -10.29
CA ASP A 37 28.75 -22.03 -9.26
C ASP A 37 28.69 -20.93 -8.17
N ASP A 38 28.74 -21.31 -6.88
CA ASP A 38 28.63 -20.43 -5.69
C ASP A 38 29.88 -19.52 -5.46
N LYS A 39 30.36 -18.83 -6.50
CA LYS A 39 31.54 -17.94 -6.44
C LYS A 39 31.26 -16.61 -7.13
N ASP A 40 31.65 -15.50 -6.51
CA ASP A 40 31.52 -14.16 -7.09
C ASP A 40 32.42 -13.98 -8.33
N VAL A 41 31.85 -14.10 -9.53
CA VAL A 41 32.55 -13.85 -10.80
C VAL A 41 32.42 -12.38 -11.20
N PHE A 42 33.54 -11.67 -11.24
CA PHE A 42 33.60 -10.28 -11.70
C PHE A 42 33.94 -10.21 -13.19
N PHE A 43 33.22 -9.36 -13.93
CA PHE A 43 33.48 -9.15 -15.36
C PHE A 43 33.35 -7.68 -15.78
N ARG A 44 34.12 -7.32 -16.80
CA ARG A 44 34.19 -5.99 -17.42
C ARG A 44 33.48 -6.03 -18.77
N LEU A 45 32.42 -5.22 -18.89
CA LEU A 45 31.69 -5.01 -20.14
C LEU A 45 32.30 -3.85 -20.93
N VAL A 46 32.82 -4.10 -22.13
CA VAL A 46 33.34 -3.07 -23.04
C VAL A 46 32.47 -2.99 -24.29
N VAL A 47 31.90 -1.80 -24.53
CA VAL A 47 31.13 -1.48 -25.75
C VAL A 47 31.90 -0.44 -26.56
N PRO A 48 32.49 -0.80 -27.72
CA PRO A 48 33.17 0.15 -28.60
C PRO A 48 32.22 1.25 -29.11
N LYS A 49 32.77 2.42 -29.44
CA LYS A 49 31.99 3.59 -29.92
C LYS A 49 31.12 3.29 -31.15
N GLU A 50 31.60 2.39 -32.01
CA GLU A 50 30.94 1.94 -33.24
C GLU A 50 29.78 0.96 -32.99
N LYS A 51 29.66 0.40 -31.77
CA LYS A 51 28.58 -0.53 -31.35
C LYS A 51 28.43 -1.78 -32.24
N ASN A 52 29.51 -2.16 -32.91
CA ASN A 52 29.62 -3.31 -33.82
C ASN A 52 29.85 -4.65 -33.08
N LYS A 53 30.41 -4.62 -31.86
CA LYS A 53 30.50 -5.77 -30.96
C LYS A 53 30.34 -5.36 -29.49
N ILE A 54 30.25 -6.34 -28.61
CA ILE A 54 30.36 -6.20 -27.15
C ILE A 54 31.46 -7.17 -26.72
N ILE A 55 32.36 -6.72 -25.86
CA ILE A 55 33.43 -7.55 -25.29
C ILE A 55 33.12 -7.77 -23.80
N LEU A 56 33.29 -9.00 -23.34
CA LEU A 56 33.17 -9.42 -21.95
C LEU A 56 34.52 -9.99 -21.53
N GLU A 57 35.16 -9.36 -20.55
CA GLU A 57 36.44 -9.77 -19.99
C GLU A 57 36.19 -10.18 -18.54
N ILE A 58 36.49 -11.42 -18.14
CA ILE A 58 36.50 -11.79 -16.71
C ILE A 58 37.71 -11.10 -16.06
N VAL A 59 37.50 -10.55 -14.86
CA VAL A 59 38.52 -9.81 -14.10
C VAL A 59 38.59 -10.33 -12.67
N SER A 60 39.74 -10.20 -12.01
CA SER A 60 39.82 -10.51 -10.58
C SER A 60 39.06 -9.47 -9.73
N GLU A 61 38.68 -9.84 -8.51
CA GLU A 61 38.05 -8.91 -7.57
C GLU A 61 38.92 -7.66 -7.32
N GLU A 62 40.24 -7.83 -7.29
CA GLU A 62 41.23 -6.75 -7.14
C GLU A 62 41.21 -5.79 -8.33
N GLN A 63 41.19 -6.32 -9.56
CA GLN A 63 41.06 -5.53 -10.79
C GLN A 63 39.70 -4.80 -10.85
N ALA A 64 38.62 -5.46 -10.42
CA ALA A 64 37.29 -4.86 -10.33
C ALA A 64 37.25 -3.68 -9.35
N LYS A 65 37.91 -3.80 -8.18
CA LYS A 65 38.09 -2.73 -7.20
C LYS A 65 38.85 -1.54 -7.80
N GLU A 66 40.03 -1.77 -8.39
CA GLU A 66 40.80 -0.69 -9.04
C GLU A 66 40.01 0.04 -10.13
N ILE A 67 39.32 -0.69 -11.00
CA ILE A 67 38.55 -0.11 -12.11
C ILE A 67 37.38 0.73 -11.58
N SER A 68 36.70 0.25 -10.53
CA SER A 68 35.61 0.98 -9.86
C SER A 68 36.09 2.32 -9.27
N GLU A 69 37.27 2.34 -8.63
CA GLU A 69 37.86 3.57 -8.09
C GLU A 69 38.32 4.53 -9.18
N LYS A 70 39.00 4.03 -10.23
CA LYS A 70 39.43 4.81 -11.39
C LYS A 70 38.24 5.44 -12.14
N ILE A 71 37.04 4.82 -12.08
CA ILE A 71 35.79 5.38 -12.61
C ILE A 71 35.19 6.45 -11.67
N LYS A 72 35.22 6.24 -10.35
CA LYS A 72 34.74 7.23 -9.36
C LYS A 72 35.53 8.55 -9.44
N VAL A 73 36.85 8.48 -9.58
CA VAL A 73 37.74 9.65 -9.69
C VAL A 73 37.53 10.45 -11.00
N LYS A 74 37.06 9.81 -12.07
CA LYS A 74 36.90 10.44 -13.41
C LYS A 74 35.61 11.22 -13.63
N LYS A 75 34.72 11.38 -12.65
CA LYS A 75 33.49 12.21 -12.78
C LYS A 75 33.79 13.70 -12.47
N PRO A 76 33.66 14.63 -13.44
CA PRO A 76 33.89 16.06 -13.17
C PRO A 76 32.79 16.67 -12.29
N LYS A 77 33.14 17.67 -11.48
CA LYS A 77 32.17 18.54 -10.82
C LYS A 77 31.71 19.66 -11.77
N THR A 78 30.40 19.74 -11.98
CA THR A 78 29.60 20.96 -12.26
C THR A 78 30.16 22.06 -13.17
N SER A 79 29.54 22.24 -14.33
CA SER A 79 29.25 23.56 -14.93
C SER A 79 28.11 23.43 -15.96
N ALA A 80 27.51 24.55 -16.39
CA ALA A 80 26.34 24.55 -17.26
C ALA A 80 26.54 25.39 -18.53
N SER A 81 26.13 24.86 -19.69
CA SER A 81 25.77 25.64 -20.87
C SER A 81 24.94 24.83 -21.88
N THR A 82 24.08 25.55 -22.62
CA THR A 82 23.44 25.14 -23.89
C THR A 82 24.48 24.78 -24.96
N GLN A 83 24.23 23.98 -26.01
CA GLN A 83 23.04 23.31 -26.56
C GLN A 83 23.56 21.99 -27.22
N LYS A 84 22.85 21.10 -27.95
CA LYS A 84 21.53 20.99 -28.62
C LYS A 84 21.24 19.46 -28.70
N GLU A 85 20.10 18.86 -29.02
CA GLU A 85 18.74 19.28 -29.45
C GLU A 85 17.70 18.82 -28.40
N LYS A 86 16.62 18.12 -28.81
CA LYS A 86 15.60 17.53 -27.94
C LYS A 86 15.07 16.19 -28.51
N ILE A 87 15.34 15.09 -27.83
CA ILE A 87 14.28 14.09 -27.60
C ILE A 87 13.64 14.54 -26.28
N ILE A 88 12.33 14.79 -26.28
CA ILE A 88 11.63 15.24 -25.07
C ILE A 88 11.35 14.02 -24.20
N SER A 89 12.32 13.61 -23.41
CA SER A 89 12.00 13.01 -22.13
C SER A 89 11.30 14.08 -21.27
N PRO A 90 10.16 13.78 -20.62
CA PRO A 90 9.62 14.70 -19.62
C PRO A 90 10.70 14.89 -18.55
N LYS A 91 10.96 16.15 -18.17
CA LYS A 91 11.86 16.46 -17.07
C LYS A 91 11.36 15.70 -15.84
N LYS A 92 12.24 14.97 -15.14
CA LYS A 92 11.94 14.61 -13.75
C LYS A 92 11.74 15.91 -12.98
N SER A 93 10.52 16.17 -12.55
CA SER A 93 10.23 17.12 -11.50
C SER A 93 11.02 16.75 -10.26
N ALA A 94 11.55 17.73 -9.54
CA ALA A 94 12.11 17.52 -8.20
C ALA A 94 10.99 17.42 -7.15
N GLY A 95 9.93 16.66 -7.46
CA GLY A 95 8.69 16.61 -6.70
C GLY A 95 7.70 15.60 -7.27
N LEU A 96 6.93 15.00 -6.35
CA LEU A 96 5.97 13.90 -6.53
C LEU A 96 6.57 12.62 -7.16
N SER A 97 6.65 11.58 -6.34
CA SER A 97 6.99 10.21 -6.75
C SER A 97 6.00 9.19 -6.16
N PRO A 98 5.89 7.99 -6.74
CA PRO A 98 5.06 6.93 -6.20
C PRO A 98 5.66 6.33 -4.91
N ASN A 99 4.82 5.97 -3.94
CA ASN A 99 5.26 5.34 -2.68
C ASN A 99 5.05 3.81 -2.67
N TRP A 100 5.99 3.09 -3.28
CA TRP A 100 5.89 1.64 -3.48
C TRP A 100 5.72 0.81 -2.20
N GLY A 101 6.23 1.29 -1.05
CA GLY A 101 6.09 0.61 0.24
C GLY A 101 4.66 0.64 0.78
N GLU A 102 3.91 1.71 0.53
CA GLU A 102 2.54 1.88 0.98
C GLU A 102 1.50 1.27 0.03
N TYR A 103 1.85 1.04 -1.23
CA TYR A 103 0.96 0.32 -2.17
C TYR A 103 1.13 -1.20 -2.04
N PHE A 104 2.37 -1.69 -2.00
CA PHE A 104 2.69 -3.12 -2.04
C PHE A 104 2.97 -3.72 -0.65
N VAL A 105 2.09 -3.40 0.30
CA VAL A 105 2.10 -3.89 1.70
C VAL A 105 2.04 -5.42 1.77
N TYR A 106 1.32 -6.05 0.83
CA TYR A 106 1.25 -7.50 0.66
C TYR A 106 1.98 -7.90 -0.62
N ASP A 107 2.76 -8.98 -0.55
CA ASP A 107 3.52 -9.49 -1.69
C ASP A 107 2.67 -10.46 -2.53
N PHE A 108 2.77 -10.36 -3.87
CA PHE A 108 1.98 -11.14 -4.83
C PHE A 108 2.70 -11.29 -6.17
N GLU A 109 2.42 -12.38 -6.90
CA GLU A 109 3.27 -12.88 -8.01
C GLU A 109 3.56 -11.84 -9.12
N SER A 110 2.58 -11.01 -9.48
CA SER A 110 2.71 -10.04 -10.59
C SER A 110 3.19 -8.65 -10.19
N LYS A 111 3.52 -8.41 -8.91
CA LYS A 111 3.92 -7.12 -8.34
C LYS A 111 4.98 -6.37 -9.16
N GLU A 112 6.12 -6.99 -9.44
CA GLU A 112 7.22 -6.35 -10.18
C GLU A 112 6.92 -6.16 -11.68
N LYS A 113 5.94 -6.90 -12.24
CA LYS A 113 5.43 -6.69 -13.61
C LYS A 113 4.48 -5.48 -13.69
N ILE A 114 3.72 -5.24 -12.62
CA ILE A 114 2.70 -4.18 -12.52
C ILE A 114 3.27 -2.83 -12.10
N LYS A 115 4.23 -2.82 -11.17
CA LYS A 115 4.98 -1.64 -10.69
C LYS A 115 5.39 -0.65 -11.79
N PRO A 116 6.07 -1.03 -12.90
CA PRO A 116 6.41 -0.09 -13.98
C PRO A 116 5.18 0.45 -14.74
N ILE A 117 4.07 -0.29 -14.78
CA ILE A 117 2.82 0.16 -15.40
C ILE A 117 2.17 1.24 -14.53
N LEU A 118 2.12 1.03 -13.21
CA LEU A 118 1.64 2.02 -12.26
C LEU A 118 2.57 3.23 -12.14
N GLU A 119 3.89 3.06 -12.30
CA GLU A 119 4.82 4.19 -12.37
C GLU A 119 4.52 5.05 -13.60
N SER A 120 4.26 4.40 -14.73
CA SER A 120 3.87 5.06 -15.96
C SER A 120 2.49 5.74 -15.84
N ALA A 121 1.55 5.16 -15.09
CA ALA A 121 0.26 5.78 -14.77
C ALA A 121 0.42 7.01 -13.85
N PHE A 122 1.25 6.91 -12.81
CA PHE A 122 1.52 8.00 -11.88
C PHE A 122 2.03 9.25 -12.60
N TYR A 123 3.03 9.11 -13.48
CA TYR A 123 3.53 10.25 -14.24
C TYR A 123 2.51 10.79 -15.27
N LYS A 124 1.47 10.02 -15.65
CA LYS A 124 0.34 10.55 -16.44
C LYS A 124 -0.63 11.41 -15.63
N PHE A 125 -0.75 11.19 -14.32
CA PHE A 125 -1.40 12.16 -13.41
C PHE A 125 -0.57 13.45 -13.23
N THR A 126 0.76 13.39 -13.40
CA THR A 126 1.63 14.60 -13.35
C THR A 126 1.64 15.45 -14.63
N GLU A 127 0.98 15.02 -15.72
CA GLU A 127 0.95 15.80 -16.97
C GLU A 127 0.07 17.07 -16.82
N THR A 128 0.35 18.09 -17.63
CA THR A 128 -0.41 19.35 -17.64
C THR A 128 -0.75 19.73 -19.09
N PRO A 129 -2.03 19.66 -19.52
CA PRO A 129 -3.19 19.17 -18.77
C PRO A 129 -3.07 17.69 -18.39
N MET A 130 -3.75 17.28 -17.31
CA MET A 130 -3.74 15.91 -16.81
C MET A 130 -4.44 14.96 -17.78
N ASN A 131 -3.77 13.87 -18.19
CA ASN A 131 -4.37 12.86 -19.06
C ASN A 131 -4.99 11.73 -18.23
N LEU A 132 -6.15 12.02 -17.62
CA LEU A 132 -6.90 11.09 -16.78
C LEU A 132 -7.29 9.79 -17.52
N GLU A 133 -7.57 9.86 -18.83
CA GLU A 133 -7.97 8.69 -19.63
C GLU A 133 -6.81 7.71 -19.83
N ASP A 134 -5.63 8.19 -20.24
CA ASP A 134 -4.43 7.36 -20.40
C ASP A 134 -3.93 6.84 -19.03
N ALA A 135 -3.95 7.69 -18.00
CA ALA A 135 -3.58 7.32 -16.64
C ALA A 135 -4.47 6.17 -16.09
N MET A 136 -5.79 6.33 -16.15
CA MET A 136 -6.73 5.28 -15.73
C MET A 136 -6.76 4.09 -16.70
N GLY A 137 -6.44 4.29 -17.98
CA GLY A 137 -6.26 3.22 -18.96
C GLY A 137 -5.13 2.27 -18.57
N ARG A 138 -3.99 2.80 -18.11
CA ARG A 138 -2.85 2.01 -17.58
C ARG A 138 -3.21 1.25 -16.31
N VAL A 139 -4.00 1.86 -15.41
CA VAL A 139 -4.50 1.18 -14.19
C VAL A 139 -5.48 0.05 -14.54
N LYS A 140 -6.41 0.28 -15.48
CA LYS A 140 -7.31 -0.76 -15.99
C LYS A 140 -6.56 -1.91 -16.65
N TYR A 141 -5.53 -1.61 -17.45
CA TYR A 141 -4.65 -2.61 -18.05
C TYR A 141 -3.88 -3.42 -16.99
N ALA A 142 -3.31 -2.75 -15.98
CA ALA A 142 -2.63 -3.40 -14.87
C ALA A 142 -3.54 -4.34 -14.05
N LEU A 143 -4.83 -4.02 -13.91
CA LEU A 143 -5.82 -4.94 -13.34
C LEU A 143 -6.08 -6.11 -14.30
N VAL A 144 -6.63 -5.85 -15.48
CA VAL A 144 -7.16 -6.89 -16.40
C VAL A 144 -6.08 -7.86 -16.87
N SER A 145 -4.85 -7.39 -17.13
CA SER A 145 -3.77 -8.22 -17.69
C SER A 145 -3.00 -9.04 -16.66
N PHE A 146 -3.25 -8.86 -15.36
CA PHE A 146 -2.53 -9.53 -14.28
C PHE A 146 -3.42 -10.15 -13.20
N LEU A 147 -4.72 -10.31 -13.48
CA LEU A 147 -5.55 -11.26 -12.72
C LEU A 147 -5.04 -12.69 -12.96
N SER A 148 -4.97 -13.46 -11.88
CA SER A 148 -4.69 -14.89 -11.85
C SER A 148 -5.98 -15.70 -11.63
N SER A 149 -5.88 -17.03 -11.62
CA SER A 149 -6.93 -17.90 -11.09
C SER A 149 -7.02 -17.90 -9.56
N ILE A 150 -6.05 -17.28 -8.86
CA ILE A 150 -5.92 -17.30 -7.40
C ILE A 150 -6.59 -16.06 -6.80
N LYS A 151 -7.77 -16.27 -6.23
CA LYS A 151 -8.65 -15.24 -5.64
C LYS A 151 -7.95 -14.37 -4.58
N THR A 152 -7.02 -14.94 -3.80
CA THR A 152 -6.23 -14.21 -2.79
C THR A 152 -5.16 -13.31 -3.42
N GLU A 153 -4.44 -13.75 -4.44
CA GLU A 153 -3.48 -12.93 -5.20
C GLU A 153 -4.20 -11.76 -5.88
N ASN A 154 -5.37 -12.03 -6.48
CA ASN A 154 -6.20 -11.00 -7.10
C ASN A 154 -6.66 -9.96 -6.06
N SER A 155 -7.06 -10.40 -4.85
CA SER A 155 -7.44 -9.50 -3.76
C SER A 155 -6.29 -8.61 -3.29
N LYS A 156 -5.05 -9.13 -3.22
CA LYS A 156 -3.85 -8.33 -2.93
C LYS A 156 -3.58 -7.28 -4.01
N LEU A 157 -3.67 -7.67 -5.28
CA LEU A 157 -3.53 -6.76 -6.42
C LEU A 157 -4.57 -5.63 -6.34
N TYR A 158 -5.85 -5.96 -6.21
CA TYR A 158 -6.91 -4.98 -6.08
C TYR A 158 -6.66 -4.01 -4.92
N PHE A 159 -6.32 -4.51 -3.73
CA PHE A 159 -5.97 -3.67 -2.57
C PHE A 159 -4.77 -2.75 -2.83
N SER A 160 -3.71 -3.24 -3.48
CA SER A 160 -2.57 -2.41 -3.89
C SER A 160 -2.95 -1.31 -4.88
N ILE A 161 -3.94 -1.54 -5.76
CA ILE A 161 -4.49 -0.49 -6.64
C ILE A 161 -5.37 0.50 -5.87
N VAL A 162 -6.12 0.07 -4.83
CA VAL A 162 -6.81 1.01 -3.91
C VAL A 162 -5.80 1.96 -3.27
N LYS A 163 -4.73 1.42 -2.66
CA LYS A 163 -3.66 2.21 -2.05
C LYS A 163 -2.98 3.16 -3.03
N PHE A 164 -2.69 2.71 -4.25
CA PHE A 164 -2.15 3.55 -5.32
C PHE A 164 -3.11 4.70 -5.68
N LEU A 165 -4.39 4.40 -5.92
CA LEU A 165 -5.35 5.41 -6.36
C LEU A 165 -5.74 6.41 -5.26
N ILE A 166 -5.68 6.04 -3.98
CA ILE A 166 -5.84 6.97 -2.86
C ILE A 166 -4.67 7.98 -2.80
N ASP A 167 -3.44 7.53 -2.99
CA ASP A 167 -2.28 8.42 -3.10
C ASP A 167 -2.37 9.34 -4.34
N ILE A 168 -2.99 8.89 -5.43
CA ILE A 168 -3.35 9.76 -6.57
C ILE A 168 -4.42 10.81 -6.16
N ILE A 169 -5.48 10.41 -5.45
CA ILE A 169 -6.52 11.32 -4.97
C ILE A 169 -5.90 12.43 -4.10
N GLU A 170 -5.05 12.07 -3.15
CA GLU A 170 -4.44 13.01 -2.20
C GLU A 170 -3.36 13.90 -2.84
N LYS A 171 -2.57 13.40 -3.81
CA LYS A 171 -1.51 14.19 -4.47
C LYS A 171 -1.98 15.08 -5.62
N PHE A 172 -3.12 14.76 -6.24
CA PHE A 172 -3.58 15.42 -7.47
C PHE A 172 -5.02 15.95 -7.40
N ASP A 173 -5.65 15.94 -6.22
CA ASP A 173 -7.03 16.39 -5.95
C ASP A 173 -8.04 15.81 -6.96
N GLN A 174 -8.10 14.47 -7.03
CA GLN A 174 -8.99 13.73 -7.93
C GLN A 174 -10.07 12.92 -7.19
N PRO A 175 -10.91 13.53 -6.32
CA PRO A 175 -11.85 12.81 -5.47
C PRO A 175 -12.95 12.06 -6.24
N ASN A 176 -13.15 12.34 -7.53
CA ASN A 176 -13.97 11.55 -8.45
C ASN A 176 -13.47 10.11 -8.66
N ILE A 177 -12.20 9.82 -8.37
CA ILE A 177 -11.63 8.47 -8.45
C ILE A 177 -12.20 7.57 -7.33
N LEU A 178 -12.63 8.12 -6.18
CA LEU A 178 -13.25 7.36 -5.08
C LEU A 178 -14.42 6.50 -5.56
N ASP A 179 -15.30 7.10 -6.37
CA ASP A 179 -16.44 6.41 -6.97
C ASP A 179 -15.98 5.28 -7.88
N TRP A 180 -14.98 5.51 -8.73
CA TRP A 180 -14.47 4.46 -9.62
C TRP A 180 -13.82 3.29 -8.85
N ILE A 181 -13.12 3.55 -7.74
CA ILE A 181 -12.59 2.49 -6.86
C ILE A 181 -13.74 1.68 -6.27
N PHE A 182 -14.75 2.36 -5.70
CA PHE A 182 -15.89 1.69 -5.08
C PHE A 182 -16.72 0.88 -6.07
N ASP A 183 -16.91 1.41 -7.28
CA ASP A 183 -17.74 0.80 -8.32
C ASP A 183 -17.08 -0.35 -9.08
N LYS A 184 -15.74 -0.41 -9.12
CA LYS A 184 -14.98 -1.28 -10.05
C LYS A 184 -13.85 -2.08 -9.41
N ILE A 185 -13.39 -1.72 -8.22
CA ILE A 185 -12.36 -2.48 -7.47
C ILE A 185 -12.98 -3.20 -6.28
N ILE A 186 -13.65 -2.48 -5.37
CA ILE A 186 -14.17 -3.03 -4.11
C ILE A 186 -14.99 -4.32 -4.28
N PRO A 187 -15.92 -4.46 -5.26
CA PRO A 187 -16.73 -5.67 -5.43
C PRO A 187 -15.94 -6.91 -5.90
N ASN A 188 -14.68 -6.73 -6.32
CA ASN A 188 -13.80 -7.80 -6.79
C ASN A 188 -12.76 -8.24 -5.74
N ILE A 189 -12.75 -7.63 -4.54
CA ILE A 189 -11.90 -8.04 -3.43
C ILE A 189 -12.60 -9.15 -2.64
N GLU A 190 -12.32 -10.40 -2.99
CA GLU A 190 -12.94 -11.57 -2.34
C GLU A 190 -12.40 -11.85 -0.92
N SER A 191 -11.17 -11.42 -0.62
CA SER A 191 -10.63 -11.55 0.73
C SER A 191 -11.34 -10.58 1.68
N LYS A 192 -12.24 -11.10 2.53
CA LYS A 192 -13.02 -10.33 3.51
C LYS A 192 -12.17 -9.33 4.30
N PHE A 193 -10.98 -9.72 4.75
CA PHE A 193 -10.04 -8.84 5.45
C PHE A 193 -9.49 -7.70 4.56
N LEU A 194 -9.09 -7.98 3.33
CA LEU A 194 -8.60 -6.93 2.41
C LEU A 194 -9.75 -6.02 1.92
N TYR A 195 -10.98 -6.54 1.87
CA TYR A 195 -12.19 -5.77 1.57
C TYR A 195 -12.46 -4.73 2.67
N GLU A 196 -12.37 -5.13 3.95
CA GLU A 196 -12.46 -4.19 5.08
C GLU A 196 -11.35 -3.14 5.06
N LEU A 197 -10.09 -3.54 4.84
CA LEU A 197 -8.99 -2.59 4.73
C LEU A 197 -9.20 -1.62 3.55
N ALA A 198 -9.71 -2.09 2.41
CA ALA A 198 -9.99 -1.24 1.27
C ALA A 198 -11.09 -0.21 1.56
N LEU A 199 -12.16 -0.61 2.25
CA LEU A 199 -13.21 0.31 2.72
C LEU A 199 -12.68 1.30 3.76
N LEU A 200 -11.88 0.85 4.73
CA LEU A 200 -11.28 1.72 5.76
C LEU A 200 -10.36 2.79 5.16
N GLU A 201 -9.59 2.44 4.12
CA GLU A 201 -8.76 3.40 3.40
C GLU A 201 -9.62 4.38 2.58
N LEU A 202 -10.70 3.89 1.93
CA LEU A 202 -11.66 4.77 1.25
C LEU A 202 -12.37 5.74 2.21
N VAL A 203 -12.75 5.30 3.42
CA VAL A 203 -13.36 6.16 4.45
C VAL A 203 -12.43 7.32 4.81
N VAL A 204 -11.14 7.07 5.03
CA VAL A 204 -10.16 8.13 5.32
C VAL A 204 -10.06 9.09 4.14
N ALA A 205 -9.88 8.57 2.92
CA ALA A 205 -9.73 9.39 1.72
C ALA A 205 -10.98 10.24 1.43
N SER A 206 -12.19 9.70 1.64
CA SER A 206 -13.43 10.45 1.48
C SER A 206 -13.64 11.50 2.57
N MET A 207 -13.24 11.22 3.81
CA MET A 207 -13.28 12.21 4.90
C MET A 207 -12.28 13.36 4.66
N HIS A 208 -11.03 13.04 4.26
CA HIS A 208 -10.04 14.05 3.86
C HIS A 208 -10.55 14.93 2.72
N ALA A 209 -11.18 14.34 1.70
CA ALA A 209 -11.81 15.06 0.58
C ALA A 209 -13.18 15.70 0.91
N LYS A 210 -13.60 15.70 2.19
CA LYS A 210 -14.90 16.20 2.69
C LYS A 210 -16.12 15.64 1.95
N LYS A 211 -16.03 14.39 1.47
CA LYS A 211 -17.11 13.62 0.84
C LYS A 211 -17.83 12.78 1.89
N TRP A 212 -18.55 13.44 2.79
CA TRP A 212 -19.22 12.79 3.92
C TRP A 212 -20.22 11.72 3.47
N GLU A 213 -21.03 11.99 2.44
CA GLU A 213 -21.98 11.02 1.86
C GLU A 213 -21.32 9.74 1.33
N LYS A 214 -20.09 9.85 0.81
CA LYS A 214 -19.31 8.68 0.36
C LYS A 214 -18.75 7.91 1.56
N SER A 215 -18.29 8.64 2.58
CA SER A 215 -17.86 8.08 3.86
C SER A 215 -18.99 7.31 4.56
N GLU A 216 -20.22 7.85 4.54
CA GLU A 216 -21.45 7.18 5.03
C GLU A 216 -21.68 5.83 4.33
N ILE A 217 -21.60 5.80 2.99
CA ILE A 217 -21.74 4.56 2.21
C ILE A 217 -20.64 3.56 2.56
N TYR A 218 -19.37 3.99 2.61
CA TYR A 218 -18.25 3.08 2.86
C TYR A 218 -18.28 2.51 4.29
N ILE A 219 -18.70 3.28 5.29
CA ILE A 219 -18.92 2.78 6.66
C ILE A 219 -20.11 1.82 6.69
N PHE A 220 -21.22 2.10 5.99
CA PHE A 220 -22.36 1.17 5.92
C PHE A 220 -21.96 -0.21 5.36
N TYR A 221 -21.21 -0.24 4.25
CA TYR A 221 -20.72 -1.50 3.69
C TYR A 221 -19.72 -2.22 4.61
N LEU A 222 -18.92 -1.47 5.37
CA LEU A 222 -18.00 -2.04 6.35
C LEU A 222 -18.76 -2.67 7.53
N LEU A 223 -19.75 -1.98 8.09
CA LEU A 223 -20.59 -2.50 9.17
C LEU A 223 -21.39 -3.73 8.74
N LYS A 224 -21.92 -3.75 7.50
CA LYS A 224 -22.54 -4.95 6.92
C LYS A 224 -21.56 -6.11 6.82
N ASN A 225 -20.31 -5.86 6.44
CA ASN A 225 -19.28 -6.91 6.39
C ASN A 225 -18.94 -7.44 7.80
N ILE A 226 -19.00 -6.59 8.83
CA ILE A 226 -18.87 -6.99 10.23
C ILE A 226 -20.05 -7.88 10.66
N ASP A 227 -21.29 -7.53 10.28
CA ASP A 227 -22.49 -8.36 10.53
C ASP A 227 -22.41 -9.75 9.87
N GLU A 228 -21.69 -9.87 8.75
CA GLU A 228 -21.42 -11.14 8.05
C GLU A 228 -20.35 -12.02 8.75
N TYR A 229 -19.93 -11.73 9.98
CA TYR A 229 -19.10 -12.64 10.79
C TYR A 229 -19.97 -13.54 11.69
N PRO A 230 -19.65 -14.85 11.81
CA PRO A 230 -20.24 -15.70 12.83
C PRO A 230 -20.01 -15.13 14.24
N LYS A 231 -21.00 -15.22 15.15
CA LYS A 231 -20.83 -14.76 16.56
C LYS A 231 -19.68 -15.47 17.30
N SER A 232 -19.23 -16.64 16.83
CA SER A 232 -18.03 -17.34 17.32
C SER A 232 -16.71 -16.63 16.97
N GLU A 233 -16.72 -15.74 15.98
CA GLU A 233 -15.56 -14.95 15.55
C GLU A 233 -15.56 -13.54 16.18
N MET A 234 -16.02 -13.41 17.43
CA MET A 234 -16.16 -12.12 18.11
C MET A 234 -14.85 -11.30 18.17
N TYR A 235 -13.70 -11.97 18.19
CA TYR A 235 -12.39 -11.33 18.03
C TYR A 235 -12.25 -10.56 16.70
N ASN A 236 -12.70 -11.13 15.57
CA ASN A 236 -12.68 -10.47 14.28
C ASN A 236 -13.61 -9.26 14.29
N ILE A 237 -14.85 -9.45 14.78
CA ILE A 237 -15.86 -8.38 14.92
C ILE A 237 -15.31 -7.19 15.71
N MET A 238 -14.74 -7.42 16.91
CA MET A 238 -14.15 -6.34 17.72
C MET A 238 -12.93 -5.71 17.05
N ASN A 239 -12.08 -6.49 16.37
CA ASN A 239 -10.92 -5.96 15.67
C ASN A 239 -11.32 -5.04 14.50
N SER A 240 -12.38 -5.38 13.77
CA SER A 240 -12.91 -4.56 12.67
C SER A 240 -13.56 -3.27 13.19
N PHE A 241 -14.37 -3.33 14.26
CA PHE A 241 -14.87 -2.13 14.95
C PHE A 241 -13.73 -1.25 15.48
N LYS A 242 -12.70 -1.85 16.10
CA LYS A 242 -11.54 -1.12 16.65
C LYS A 242 -10.72 -0.42 15.57
N GLN A 243 -10.60 -1.01 14.39
CA GLN A 243 -9.96 -0.35 13.24
C GLN A 243 -10.82 0.80 12.71
N LEU A 244 -12.14 0.62 12.56
CA LEU A 244 -13.08 1.67 12.16
C LEU A 244 -13.05 2.87 13.11
N VAL A 245 -13.27 2.64 14.41
CA VAL A 245 -13.25 3.68 15.45
C VAL A 245 -11.91 4.42 15.46
N LYS A 246 -10.78 3.70 15.40
CA LYS A 246 -9.44 4.31 15.34
C LYS A 246 -9.24 5.22 14.12
N LYS A 247 -9.85 4.90 12.97
CA LYS A 247 -9.74 5.73 11.76
C LYS A 247 -10.62 6.99 11.83
N VAL A 248 -11.79 6.93 12.46
CA VAL A 248 -12.78 8.03 12.42
C VAL A 248 -12.81 8.93 13.66
N LYS A 249 -12.28 8.49 14.81
CA LYS A 249 -12.42 9.22 16.09
C LYS A 249 -11.75 10.60 16.16
N HIS A 250 -10.74 10.85 15.32
CA HIS A 250 -10.01 12.12 15.26
C HIS A 250 -10.34 12.96 14.01
N VAL A 251 -11.41 12.60 13.30
CA VAL A 251 -11.83 13.27 12.07
C VAL A 251 -13.19 13.92 12.27
N GLU A 252 -13.46 15.00 11.54
CA GLU A 252 -14.81 15.57 11.41
C GLU A 252 -15.76 14.51 10.82
N ARG A 253 -16.99 14.43 11.34
CA ARG A 253 -17.99 13.41 11.00
C ARG A 253 -19.35 14.08 10.78
N SER A 254 -20.18 13.53 9.88
CA SER A 254 -21.58 13.94 9.78
C SER A 254 -22.39 13.29 10.91
N HIS A 255 -23.48 13.94 11.34
CA HIS A 255 -24.38 13.39 12.35
C HIS A 255 -24.91 11.99 11.98
N LYS A 256 -25.09 11.69 10.69
CA LYS A 256 -25.45 10.35 10.22
C LYS A 256 -24.37 9.30 10.47
N ILE A 257 -23.09 9.62 10.26
CA ILE A 257 -21.98 8.74 10.61
C ILE A 257 -21.97 8.49 12.12
N ASP A 258 -22.20 9.54 12.91
CA ASP A 258 -22.21 9.45 14.37
C ASP A 258 -23.35 8.55 14.87
N VAL A 259 -24.58 8.73 14.35
CA VAL A 259 -25.74 7.86 14.62
C VAL A 259 -25.47 6.42 14.20
N LEU A 260 -25.02 6.19 12.95
CA LEU A 260 -24.75 4.85 12.42
C LEU A 260 -23.74 4.06 13.28
N LEU A 261 -22.68 4.73 13.73
CA LEU A 261 -21.68 4.13 14.64
C LEU A 261 -22.23 3.89 16.05
N LYS A 262 -23.01 4.86 16.58
CA LYS A 262 -23.62 4.79 17.92
C LYS A 262 -24.59 3.61 18.01
N GLU A 263 -25.55 3.53 17.09
CA GLU A 263 -26.58 2.49 17.05
C GLU A 263 -25.95 1.10 16.91
N LYS A 264 -24.98 0.94 15.99
CA LYS A 264 -24.35 -0.36 15.74
C LYS A 264 -23.47 -0.85 16.90
N LEU A 265 -22.77 0.04 17.60
CA LEU A 265 -22.03 -0.33 18.82
C LEU A 265 -22.97 -0.71 19.96
N LEU A 266 -24.10 -0.02 20.12
CA LEU A 266 -25.11 -0.37 21.13
C LEU A 266 -25.79 -1.72 20.84
N GLU A 267 -26.14 -2.00 19.58
CA GLU A 267 -26.70 -3.29 19.13
C GLU A 267 -25.80 -4.47 19.55
N TYR A 268 -24.49 -4.36 19.33
CA TYR A 268 -23.53 -5.37 19.76
C TYR A 268 -23.32 -5.38 21.28
N GLY A 269 -23.26 -4.23 21.95
CA GLY A 269 -23.08 -4.14 23.40
C GLY A 269 -24.21 -4.81 24.19
N ASP A 270 -25.46 -4.66 23.76
CA ASP A 270 -26.60 -5.36 24.35
C ASP A 270 -26.72 -6.81 23.84
N GLY A 271 -26.42 -7.09 22.56
CA GLY A 271 -26.58 -8.40 21.90
C GLY A 271 -25.46 -9.45 22.11
N ILE A 272 -24.45 -9.13 22.93
CA ILE A 272 -23.38 -10.03 23.40
C ILE A 272 -23.67 -10.45 24.86
N GLU A 273 -23.21 -11.62 25.30
CA GLU A 273 -23.27 -12.03 26.72
C GLU A 273 -21.93 -11.82 27.46
N ASP A 274 -20.82 -12.15 26.81
CA ASP A 274 -19.45 -12.04 27.33
C ASP A 274 -19.06 -10.61 27.75
N ILE A 275 -18.53 -10.49 28.96
CA ILE A 275 -18.25 -9.20 29.60
C ILE A 275 -17.01 -8.52 29.01
N ASP A 276 -15.98 -9.27 28.59
CA ASP A 276 -14.75 -8.68 28.07
C ASP A 276 -14.96 -8.08 26.68
N TYR A 277 -15.91 -8.60 25.91
CA TYR A 277 -16.37 -7.95 24.68
C TYR A 277 -17.30 -6.76 24.94
N LYS A 278 -18.17 -6.79 25.97
CA LYS A 278 -18.94 -5.59 26.36
C LYS A 278 -18.04 -4.45 26.85
N LEU A 279 -16.98 -4.75 27.61
CA LEU A 279 -15.99 -3.75 28.03
C LEU A 279 -15.29 -3.12 26.84
N GLN A 280 -14.94 -3.90 25.81
CA GLN A 280 -14.41 -3.36 24.55
C GLN A 280 -15.42 -2.45 23.83
N ILE A 281 -16.72 -2.80 23.79
CA ILE A 281 -17.75 -1.90 23.24
C ILE A 281 -17.82 -0.58 24.03
N ILE A 282 -17.76 -0.62 25.37
CA ILE A 282 -17.74 0.60 26.19
C ILE A 282 -16.52 1.47 25.90
N GLU A 283 -15.33 0.86 25.77
CA GLU A 283 -14.12 1.62 25.38
C GLU A 283 -14.24 2.22 23.98
N LEU A 284 -14.90 1.55 23.03
CA LEU A 284 -15.14 2.06 21.68
C LEU A 284 -16.18 3.20 21.64
N LEU A 285 -17.20 3.15 22.50
CA LEU A 285 -18.15 4.26 22.71
C LEU A 285 -17.43 5.48 23.31
N GLU A 286 -16.58 5.26 24.33
CA GLU A 286 -15.75 6.30 24.95
C GLU A 286 -14.77 6.92 23.93
N ASP A 287 -14.12 6.10 23.09
CA ASP A 287 -13.20 6.55 22.04
C ASP A 287 -13.88 7.41 20.95
N LEU A 288 -15.19 7.24 20.74
CA LEU A 288 -16.01 8.09 19.86
C LEU A 288 -16.59 9.34 20.56
N ASN A 289 -16.45 9.42 21.89
CA ASN A 289 -17.02 10.41 22.83
C ASN A 289 -18.51 10.25 23.16
N TYR A 290 -19.05 9.02 23.10
CA TYR A 290 -20.41 8.70 23.59
C TYR A 290 -20.36 8.32 25.08
N ILE A 291 -20.06 9.31 25.92
CA ILE A 291 -19.71 9.17 27.34
C ILE A 291 -20.91 8.72 28.18
N GLU A 292 -22.10 9.30 27.97
CA GLU A 292 -23.32 8.92 28.69
C GLU A 292 -23.73 7.48 28.34
N MET A 293 -23.69 7.12 27.06
CA MET A 293 -23.99 5.76 26.57
C MET A 293 -22.99 4.72 27.12
N ALA A 294 -21.70 5.05 27.11
CA ALA A 294 -20.64 4.24 27.71
C ALA A 294 -20.85 4.07 29.23
N TYR A 295 -21.18 5.15 29.94
CA TYR A 295 -21.44 5.13 31.39
C TYR A 295 -22.65 4.27 31.76
N GLU A 296 -23.77 4.40 31.03
CA GLU A 296 -24.95 3.57 31.24
C GLU A 296 -24.63 2.09 31.08
N MET A 297 -23.94 1.70 30.01
CA MET A 297 -23.61 0.30 29.73
C MET A 297 -22.65 -0.25 30.79
N ALA A 298 -21.62 0.51 31.19
CA ALA A 298 -20.72 0.14 32.27
C ALA A 298 -21.46 -0.07 33.61
N LYS A 299 -22.45 0.79 33.90
CA LYS A 299 -23.29 0.71 35.11
C LYS A 299 -24.26 -0.47 35.09
N LYS A 300 -24.88 -0.78 33.94
CA LYS A 300 -25.69 -2.00 33.73
C LYS A 300 -24.87 -3.26 34.04
N ILE A 301 -23.64 -3.36 33.52
CA ILE A 301 -22.71 -4.45 33.84
C ILE A 301 -22.37 -4.47 35.33
N GLN A 302 -22.02 -3.32 35.92
CA GLN A 302 -21.66 -3.21 37.34
C GLN A 302 -22.77 -3.72 38.28
N MET A 303 -24.04 -3.45 37.95
CA MET A 303 -25.19 -3.91 38.72
C MET A 303 -25.52 -5.39 38.52
N SER A 304 -25.12 -5.98 37.39
CA SER A 304 -25.33 -7.40 37.07
C SER A 304 -24.25 -8.34 37.65
N LEU A 305 -23.07 -7.81 37.97
CA LEU A 305 -21.93 -8.60 38.42
C LEU A 305 -21.96 -8.89 39.94
N PRO A 306 -21.69 -10.15 40.36
CA PRO A 306 -21.47 -10.47 41.77
C PRO A 306 -20.30 -9.68 42.39
N PRO A 307 -20.37 -9.30 43.68
CA PRO A 307 -19.29 -8.59 44.39
C PRO A 307 -17.93 -9.31 44.40
N GLU A 308 -17.94 -10.63 44.22
CA GLU A 308 -16.77 -11.53 44.21
C GLU A 308 -16.19 -11.75 42.80
N SER A 309 -16.83 -11.21 41.75
CA SER A 309 -16.35 -11.35 40.37
C SER A 309 -14.97 -10.73 40.20
N MET A 310 -14.03 -11.46 39.61
CA MET A 310 -12.67 -10.98 39.31
C MET A 310 -12.68 -9.69 38.46
N LYS A 311 -13.76 -9.44 37.71
CA LYS A 311 -13.95 -8.26 36.86
C LYS A 311 -14.56 -7.05 37.59
N ILE A 312 -15.14 -7.20 38.78
CA ILE A 312 -15.92 -6.12 39.43
C ILE A 312 -15.10 -4.83 39.65
N GLU A 313 -13.80 -4.94 39.97
CA GLU A 313 -12.94 -3.79 40.24
C GLU A 313 -12.42 -3.11 38.96
N GLU A 314 -12.38 -3.84 37.83
CA GLU A 314 -12.17 -3.28 36.50
C GLU A 314 -13.39 -2.43 36.10
N VAL A 315 -14.60 -2.98 36.22
CA VAL A 315 -15.85 -2.27 35.94
C VAL A 315 -16.05 -1.06 36.87
N ARG A 316 -15.74 -1.17 38.17
CA ARG A 316 -15.79 -0.02 39.11
C ARG A 316 -14.85 1.11 38.71
N LYS A 317 -13.66 0.81 38.17
CA LYS A 317 -12.72 1.84 37.67
C LYS A 317 -13.25 2.48 36.39
N LEU A 318 -13.81 1.69 35.48
CA LEU A 318 -14.43 2.18 34.24
C LEU A 318 -15.63 3.11 34.52
N VAL A 319 -16.57 2.71 35.39
CA VAL A 319 -17.71 3.54 35.80
C VAL A 319 -17.25 4.84 36.45
N ARG A 320 -16.18 4.83 37.27
CA ARG A 320 -15.58 6.04 37.84
C ARG A 320 -14.95 6.95 36.77
N ARG A 321 -14.18 6.38 35.83
CA ARG A 321 -13.55 7.10 34.69
C ARG A 321 -14.62 7.87 33.92
N LEU A 322 -15.65 7.15 33.46
CA LEU A 322 -16.74 7.68 32.64
C LEU A 322 -17.59 8.71 33.40
N HIS A 323 -17.87 8.51 34.69
CA HIS A 323 -18.60 9.50 35.50
C HIS A 323 -17.87 10.85 35.64
N THR A 324 -16.53 10.85 35.54
CA THR A 324 -15.70 12.07 35.58
C THR A 324 -15.31 12.61 34.20
N ALA A 325 -15.68 11.92 33.12
CA ALA A 325 -15.36 12.34 31.76
C ALA A 325 -16.28 13.49 31.30
N PRO A 326 -15.78 14.45 30.49
CA PRO A 326 -16.60 15.54 30.00
C PRO A 326 -17.63 15.02 28.98
N ILE A 327 -18.92 15.13 29.34
CA ILE A 327 -20.03 14.82 28.43
C ILE A 327 -19.97 15.79 27.25
N THR A 328 -19.89 15.24 26.02
CA THR A 328 -19.81 16.00 24.77
C THR A 328 -20.90 15.63 23.76
N GLU A 329 -21.84 14.77 24.15
CA GLU A 329 -23.02 14.37 23.38
C GLU A 329 -24.02 15.52 23.09
N GLN A 330 -23.84 16.71 23.69
CA GLN A 330 -24.63 17.92 23.43
C GLN A 330 -24.36 18.58 22.05
N LYS A 331 -24.14 17.77 21.00
CA LYS A 331 -24.31 18.19 19.60
C LYS A 331 -25.76 18.06 19.11
N ASP A 332 -26.59 17.27 19.79
CA ASP A 332 -27.96 16.92 19.36
C ASP A 332 -29.00 18.05 19.53
N LEU A 333 -28.60 19.33 19.35
CA LEU A 333 -29.44 20.53 19.61
C LEU A 333 -29.28 21.71 18.60
N ILE A 334 -28.59 21.54 17.46
CA ILE A 334 -28.51 22.56 16.38
C ILE A 334 -28.68 21.89 15.01
#